data_AF-N2AU52-F1
#
_entry.id   AF-N2AU52-F1
#
_cell.length_a   1.000
_cell.length_b   1.000
_cell.length_c   1.000
_cell.angle_alpha   90.00
_cell.angle_beta   90.00
_cell.angle_gamma   90.00
#
_symmetry.space_group_name_H-M   'P 1'
#
loop_
_entity.id
_entity.type
_entity.pdbx_description
1 polymer ?
#
loop_
_entity_poly.entity_id
_entity_poly.type
_entity_poly.pdbx_seq_one_letter_code
_entity_poly.pdbx_strand_id
1 'polypeptide(L)'
;MIKYVVAYLQDKFSMVINYEEGATITFHEKHNDDCENIYDIFPSLMFCKAASEQSRKYICHAENCYRRGITADHPFIVWLLQNAIHLRQNFQWQFQQILECFCKKDAKDIVQMYNVIREQIYLSSNRHDMDVKSLPQLTLTDFWTDEKECQF
;
A
#
# COMPACT_ATOMS: atom_id res chain seq x y z
N MET A 1 2.25 -15.08 14.21
CA MET A 1 3.68 -15.37 13.96
C MET A 1 4.23 -14.52 12.81
N ILE A 2 3.53 -14.40 11.67
CA ILE A 2 3.97 -13.60 10.49
C ILE A 2 4.17 -12.10 10.79
N LYS A 3 3.35 -11.48 11.65
CA LYS A 3 3.41 -10.04 11.96
C LYS A 3 4.77 -9.56 12.51
N TYR A 4 5.36 -10.32 13.42
CA TYR A 4 6.66 -9.99 14.02
C TYR A 4 7.81 -10.11 13.01
N VAL A 5 7.71 -11.08 12.08
CA VAL A 5 8.70 -11.26 11.01
C VAL A 5 8.65 -10.08 10.05
N VAL A 6 7.47 -9.66 9.61
CA VAL A 6 7.33 -8.51 8.71
C VAL A 6 7.84 -7.23 9.37
N ALA A 7 7.50 -6.97 10.63
CA ALA A 7 8.03 -5.83 11.38
C ALA A 7 9.56 -5.87 11.47
N TYR A 8 10.14 -7.02 11.85
CA TYR A 8 11.58 -7.20 11.89
C TYR A 8 12.25 -6.94 10.53
N LEU A 9 11.66 -7.45 9.44
CA LEU A 9 12.18 -7.22 8.10
C LEU A 9 12.12 -5.74 7.71
N GLN A 10 11.02 -5.06 8.02
CA GLN A 10 10.83 -3.63 7.77
C GLN A 10 11.83 -2.77 8.55
N ASP A 11 12.19 -3.17 9.77
CA ASP A 11 13.15 -2.47 10.62
C ASP A 11 14.60 -2.67 10.16
N LYS A 12 14.93 -3.87 9.67
CA LYS A 12 16.32 -4.26 9.38
C LYS A 12 16.73 -4.06 7.93
N PHE A 13 15.79 -4.13 7.00
CA PHE A 13 16.09 -4.14 5.58
C PHE A 13 15.34 -3.06 4.81
N SER A 14 16.04 -2.46 3.85
CA SER A 14 15.41 -1.82 2.70
C SER A 14 15.02 -2.92 1.74
N MET A 15 13.74 -2.95 1.36
CA MET A 15 13.18 -3.97 0.49
C MET A 15 12.85 -3.35 -0.86
N VAL A 16 13.12 -4.05 -1.94
CA VAL A 16 12.84 -3.60 -3.30
C VAL A 16 12.02 -4.67 -4.01
N ILE A 17 10.87 -4.29 -4.58
CA ILE A 17 9.96 -5.21 -5.29
C ILE A 17 10.07 -5.02 -6.81
N ASN A 18 10.23 -6.12 -7.53
CA ASN A 18 10.26 -6.18 -8.98
C ASN A 18 9.11 -7.05 -9.51
N TYR A 19 8.07 -6.42 -10.05
CA TYR A 19 6.93 -7.14 -10.63
C TYR A 19 7.26 -7.83 -11.95
N GLU A 20 8.17 -7.24 -12.74
CA GLU A 20 8.60 -7.78 -14.02
C GLU A 20 9.33 -9.13 -13.86
N GLU A 21 9.90 -9.37 -12.67
CA GLU A 21 10.52 -10.63 -12.25
C GLU A 21 9.62 -11.43 -11.28
N GLY A 22 8.31 -11.44 -11.53
CA GLY A 22 7.34 -12.26 -10.78
C GLY A 22 7.14 -11.79 -9.33
N ALA A 23 7.09 -10.46 -9.13
CA ALA A 23 6.96 -9.82 -7.82
C ALA A 23 8.05 -10.26 -6.82
N THR A 24 9.28 -10.44 -7.30
CA THR A 24 10.43 -10.79 -6.45
C THR A 24 10.81 -9.63 -5.54
N ILE A 25 11.16 -9.93 -4.29
CA ILE A 25 11.62 -8.94 -3.30
C ILE A 25 13.10 -9.19 -2.99
N THR A 26 13.93 -8.16 -3.18
CA THR A 26 15.34 -8.15 -2.74
C THR A 26 15.48 -7.36 -1.45
N PHE A 27 16.41 -7.81 -0.60
CA PHE A 27 16.66 -7.24 0.73
C PHE A 27 18.06 -6.63 0.78
N HIS A 28 18.16 -5.42 1.28
CA HIS A 28 19.42 -4.70 1.51
C HIS A 28 19.46 -4.24 2.95
N GLU A 29 20.56 -4.45 3.68
CA GLU A 29 20.66 -3.98 5.06
C GLU A 29 20.53 -2.46 5.13
N LYS A 30 19.72 -1.96 6.06
CA LYS A 30 19.63 -0.52 6.32
C LYS A 30 20.88 -0.04 7.05
N HIS A 31 21.39 1.11 6.65
CA HIS A 31 22.30 1.86 7.51
C HIS A 31 21.48 2.73 8.48
N ASN A 32 22.03 2.99 9.67
CA ASN A 32 21.29 3.48 10.86
C ASN A 32 20.46 4.79 10.68
N ASP A 33 20.58 5.51 9.56
CA ASP A 33 19.82 6.72 9.29
C ASP A 33 18.48 6.49 8.53
N ASP A 34 18.20 5.26 8.05
CA ASP A 34 17.02 4.96 7.20
C ASP A 34 15.79 4.44 7.98
N CYS A 35 15.57 4.94 9.20
CA CYS A 35 14.41 4.57 10.02
C CYS A 35 13.14 5.32 9.56
N GLU A 36 12.43 4.74 8.59
CA GLU A 36 11.09 5.18 8.18
C GLU A 36 10.04 4.86 9.25
N ASN A 37 10.03 5.67 10.33
CA ASN A 37 9.14 5.58 11.50
C ASN A 37 7.64 5.69 11.16
N ILE A 38 7.31 5.97 9.90
CA ILE A 38 5.93 6.12 9.42
C ILE A 38 5.22 4.76 9.25
N TYR A 39 5.98 3.67 9.05
CA TYR A 39 5.39 2.34 8.89
C TYR A 39 4.84 1.76 10.20
N ASP A 40 5.29 2.24 11.35
CA ASP A 40 4.81 1.79 12.67
C ASP A 40 3.32 2.09 12.91
N ILE A 41 2.76 3.01 12.12
CA ILE A 41 1.33 3.36 12.15
C ILE A 41 0.48 2.29 11.45
N PHE A 42 1.08 1.52 10.56
CA PHE A 42 0.41 0.53 9.74
C PHE A 42 0.42 -0.84 10.43
N PRO A 43 -0.57 -1.72 10.17
CA PRO A 43 -0.42 -3.13 10.48
C PRO A 43 0.80 -3.68 9.71
N SER A 44 1.25 -4.89 10.07
CA SER A 44 2.40 -5.55 9.44
C SER A 44 2.22 -5.80 7.93
N LEU A 45 2.37 -4.73 7.15
CA LEU A 45 2.43 -4.66 5.70
C LEU A 45 3.90 -4.50 5.33
N MET A 46 4.35 -5.29 4.36
CA MET A 46 5.74 -5.26 3.90
C MET A 46 5.88 -4.16 2.83
N PHE A 47 6.34 -2.98 3.23
CA PHE A 47 6.56 -1.86 2.32
C PHE A 47 7.91 -2.00 1.60
N CYS A 48 7.87 -1.98 0.27
CA CYS A 48 9.02 -2.15 -0.59
C CYS A 48 9.15 -0.94 -1.54
N LYS A 49 10.37 -0.49 -1.81
CA LYS A 49 10.64 0.43 -2.92
C LYS A 49 10.45 -0.28 -4.26
N ALA A 50 10.11 0.45 -5.31
CA ALA A 50 9.99 -0.13 -6.64
C ALA A 50 11.38 -0.39 -7.24
N ALA A 51 11.59 -1.55 -7.87
CA ALA A 51 12.84 -1.86 -8.58
C ALA A 51 13.03 -1.02 -9.86
N SER A 52 11.93 -0.55 -10.44
CA SER A 52 11.88 0.14 -11.72
C SER A 52 10.68 1.10 -11.77
N GLU A 53 10.71 2.05 -12.71
CA GLU A 53 9.53 2.90 -13.00
C GLU A 53 8.32 2.09 -13.46
N GLN A 54 8.54 0.91 -14.06
CA GLN A 54 7.46 0.00 -14.41
C GLN A 54 6.84 -0.63 -13.16
N SER A 55 7.67 -1.14 -12.25
CA SER A 55 7.20 -1.70 -10.97
C SER A 55 6.50 -0.65 -10.10
N ARG A 56 6.90 0.62 -10.22
CA ARG A 56 6.32 1.75 -9.49
C ARG A 56 4.85 2.03 -9.85
N LYS A 57 4.38 1.56 -11.01
CA LYS A 57 2.97 1.69 -11.44
C LYS A 57 2.01 0.82 -10.65
N TYR A 58 2.52 -0.17 -9.90
CA TYR A 58 1.69 -1.13 -9.20
C TYR A 58 1.82 -0.96 -7.69
N ILE A 59 0.70 -0.98 -6.98
CA ILE A 59 0.63 -0.97 -5.52
C ILE A 59 1.03 -2.32 -4.96
N CYS A 60 0.44 -3.39 -5.51
CA CYS A 60 0.65 -4.76 -5.08
C CYS A 60 0.13 -5.73 -6.14
N HIS A 61 0.31 -7.04 -5.90
CA HIS A 61 -0.37 -8.06 -6.69
C HIS A 61 -1.90 -7.95 -6.56
N ALA A 62 -2.61 -8.22 -7.66
CA ALA A 62 -4.06 -8.11 -7.72
C ALA A 62 -4.76 -9.13 -6.82
N GLU A 63 -4.32 -10.38 -6.86
CA GLU A 63 -4.79 -11.42 -5.94
C GLU A 63 -4.02 -11.39 -4.61
N ASN A 64 -4.75 -11.45 -3.51
CA ASN A 64 -4.21 -11.37 -2.16
C ASN A 64 -3.28 -12.54 -1.81
N CYS A 65 -3.55 -13.74 -2.34
CA CYS A 65 -2.72 -14.92 -2.08
C CYS A 65 -1.29 -14.81 -2.66
N TYR A 66 -1.10 -14.02 -3.72
CA TYR A 66 0.20 -13.77 -4.34
C TYR A 66 0.84 -12.45 -3.90
N ARG A 67 0.18 -11.69 -3.03
CA ARG A 67 0.69 -10.41 -2.52
C ARG A 67 1.86 -10.63 -1.57
N ARG A 68 3.06 -10.24 -2.01
CA ARG A 68 4.29 -10.33 -1.21
C ARG A 68 4.66 -9.03 -0.50
N GLY A 69 4.28 -7.89 -1.07
CA GLY A 69 4.57 -6.57 -0.53
C GLY A 69 3.67 -5.49 -1.10
N ILE A 70 3.83 -4.28 -0.55
CA ILE A 70 3.19 -3.04 -0.98
C ILE A 70 4.29 -2.11 -1.50
N THR A 71 4.13 -1.57 -2.70
CA THR A 71 5.08 -0.63 -3.30
C THR A 71 4.94 0.75 -2.65
N ALA A 72 5.91 1.12 -1.81
CA ALA A 72 5.94 2.39 -1.07
C ALA A 72 5.98 3.62 -2.00
N ASP A 73 6.65 3.49 -3.15
CA ASP A 73 6.86 4.60 -4.10
C ASP A 73 5.68 4.84 -5.07
N HIS A 74 4.65 4.00 -4.99
CA HIS A 74 3.44 4.17 -5.78
C HIS A 74 2.72 5.46 -5.35
N PRO A 75 2.23 6.32 -6.28
CA PRO A 75 1.64 7.62 -5.93
C PRO A 75 0.53 7.54 -4.85
N PHE A 76 -0.35 6.54 -4.95
CA PHE A 76 -1.36 6.27 -3.92
C PHE A 76 -0.76 5.98 -2.54
N ILE A 77 0.27 5.15 -2.46
CA ILE A 77 0.88 4.74 -1.19
C ILE A 77 1.69 5.89 -0.59
N VAL A 78 2.40 6.66 -1.41
CA VAL A 78 3.05 7.91 -0.98
C VAL A 78 2.03 8.86 -0.35
N TRP A 79 0.88 9.08 -1.01
CA TRP A 79 -0.19 9.89 -0.44
C TRP A 79 -0.73 9.31 0.87
N LEU A 80 -0.96 7.99 0.93
CA LEU A 80 -1.47 7.31 2.12
C LEU A 80 -0.50 7.45 3.30
N LEU A 81 0.80 7.30 3.06
CA LEU A 81 1.85 7.47 4.06
C LEU A 81 1.89 8.91 4.57
N GLN A 82 1.94 9.90 3.67
CA GLN A 82 1.99 11.32 4.04
C GLN A 82 0.76 11.77 4.84
N ASN A 83 -0.40 11.17 4.60
CA ASN A 83 -1.66 11.51 5.27
C ASN A 83 -2.04 10.54 6.41
N ALA A 84 -1.21 9.52 6.71
CA ALA A 84 -1.56 8.44 7.64
C ALA A 84 -1.93 8.95 9.03
N ILE A 85 -1.15 9.90 9.57
CA ILE A 85 -1.39 10.48 10.90
C ILE A 85 -2.74 11.20 10.94
N HIS A 86 -3.00 12.02 9.92
CA HIS A 86 -4.25 12.79 9.83
C HIS A 86 -5.46 11.88 9.64
N LEU A 87 -5.36 10.87 8.76
CA LEU A 87 -6.40 9.87 8.55
C LEU A 87 -6.68 9.07 9.84
N ARG A 88 -5.64 8.67 10.56
CA ARG A 88 -5.80 7.96 11.84
C ARG A 88 -6.51 8.79 12.89
N GLN A 89 -6.29 10.10 12.94
CA GLN A 89 -6.88 11.01 13.94
C GLN A 89 -8.31 11.41 13.60
N ASN A 90 -8.58 11.78 12.33
CA ASN A 90 -9.86 12.38 11.94
C ASN A 90 -10.82 11.39 11.26
N PHE A 91 -10.27 10.31 10.68
CA PHE A 91 -11.01 9.33 9.89
C PHE A 91 -10.63 7.91 10.30
N GLN A 92 -10.49 7.67 11.61
CA GLN A 92 -9.91 6.43 12.17
C GLN A 92 -10.56 5.16 11.60
N TRP A 93 -11.89 5.12 11.51
CA TRP A 93 -12.62 3.98 10.98
C TRP A 93 -12.33 3.74 9.50
N GLN A 94 -12.35 4.79 8.68
CA GLN A 94 -12.03 4.74 7.26
C GLN A 94 -10.58 4.30 7.05
N PHE A 95 -9.65 4.87 7.81
CA PHE A 95 -8.25 4.48 7.77
C PHE A 95 -8.08 2.98 8.07
N GLN A 96 -8.71 2.48 9.13
CA GLN A 96 -8.67 1.05 9.46
C GLN A 96 -9.26 0.19 8.34
N GLN A 97 -10.36 0.60 7.72
CA GLN A 97 -10.95 -0.13 6.59
C GLN A 97 -10.01 -0.18 5.38
N ILE A 98 -9.33 0.92 5.05
CA ILE A 98 -8.33 0.95 3.97
C ILE A 98 -7.24 -0.09 4.24
N LEU A 99 -6.68 -0.08 5.46
CA LEU A 99 -5.61 -1.01 5.84
C LEU A 99 -6.08 -2.47 5.84
N GLU A 100 -7.32 -2.72 6.28
CA GLU A 100 -7.90 -4.05 6.26
C GLU A 100 -8.12 -4.57 4.83
N CYS A 101 -8.50 -3.70 3.90
CA CYS A 101 -8.60 -4.05 2.48
C CYS A 101 -7.25 -4.52 1.93
N PHE A 102 -6.19 -3.75 2.15
CA PHE A 102 -4.83 -4.13 1.72
C PHE A 102 -4.27 -5.37 2.43
N CYS A 103 -4.83 -5.78 3.57
CA CYS A 103 -4.43 -7.02 4.23
C CYS A 103 -5.19 -8.26 3.74
N LYS A 104 -6.42 -8.11 3.25
CA LYS A 104 -7.37 -9.25 3.15
C LYS A 104 -8.06 -9.40 1.80
N LYS A 105 -8.03 -8.38 0.95
CA LYS A 105 -8.88 -8.28 -0.24
C LYS A 105 -8.06 -8.33 -1.53
N ASP A 106 -8.69 -8.81 -2.60
CA ASP A 106 -8.18 -8.74 -3.96
C ASP A 106 -8.40 -7.34 -4.54
N ALA A 107 -7.70 -7.00 -5.62
CA ALA A 107 -7.69 -5.68 -6.24
C ALA A 107 -9.09 -5.14 -6.54
N LYS A 108 -9.99 -5.98 -7.06
CA LYS A 108 -11.36 -5.56 -7.38
C LYS A 108 -12.10 -5.08 -6.13
N ASP A 109 -12.00 -5.82 -5.05
CA ASP A 109 -12.61 -5.47 -3.76
C ASP A 109 -11.93 -4.23 -3.17
N ILE A 110 -10.59 -4.14 -3.25
CA ILE A 110 -9.83 -2.96 -2.78
C ILE A 110 -10.30 -1.71 -3.52
N VAL A 111 -10.34 -1.74 -4.85
CA VAL A 111 -10.77 -0.61 -5.70
C VAL A 111 -12.19 -0.19 -5.34
N GLN A 112 -13.12 -1.15 -5.23
CA GLN A 112 -14.51 -0.85 -4.90
C GLN A 112 -14.64 -0.25 -3.51
N MET A 113 -14.07 -0.89 -2.48
CA MET A 113 -14.17 -0.43 -1.10
C MET A 113 -13.46 0.91 -0.89
N TYR A 114 -12.25 1.07 -1.43
CA TYR A 114 -11.50 2.31 -1.31
C TYR A 114 -12.24 3.47 -1.98
N ASN A 115 -12.81 3.27 -3.18
CA ASN A 115 -13.55 4.35 -3.84
C ASN A 115 -14.81 4.75 -3.06
N VAL A 116 -15.49 3.81 -2.39
CA VAL A 116 -16.59 4.14 -1.45
C VAL A 116 -16.07 4.93 -0.25
N ILE A 117 -14.96 4.51 0.35
CA ILE A 117 -14.34 5.21 1.49
C ILE A 117 -13.89 6.62 1.09
N ARG A 118 -13.31 6.78 -0.10
CA ARG A 118 -12.90 8.07 -0.67
C ARG A 118 -14.07 9.04 -0.74
N GLU A 119 -15.23 8.60 -1.22
CA GLU A 119 -16.45 9.41 -1.24
C GLU A 119 -16.94 9.75 0.17
N GLN A 120 -16.85 8.83 1.12
CA GLN A 120 -17.20 9.10 2.52
C GLN A 120 -16.30 10.17 3.15
N ILE A 121 -14.99 10.09 2.89
CA ILE A 121 -14.02 11.10 3.34
C ILE A 121 -14.33 12.44 2.66
N TYR A 122 -14.58 12.45 1.34
CA TYR A 122 -14.94 13.65 0.57
C TYR A 122 -16.18 14.37 1.13
N LEU A 123 -17.23 13.63 1.48
CA LEU A 123 -18.45 14.22 2.03
C LEU A 123 -18.26 14.75 3.47
N SER A 124 -17.28 14.19 4.20
CA SER A 124 -17.02 14.52 5.60
C SER A 124 -15.91 15.58 5.77
N SER A 125 -15.08 15.79 4.74
CA SER A 125 -13.90 16.65 4.78
C SER A 125 -14.21 18.15 4.79
N ASN A 126 -15.45 18.58 4.53
CA ASN A 126 -15.87 19.96 4.78
C ASN A 126 -15.71 20.39 6.27
N ARG A 127 -15.39 19.45 7.18
CA ARG A 127 -15.17 19.69 8.61
C ARG A 127 -13.70 19.54 9.05
N HIS A 128 -12.79 19.13 8.16
CA HIS A 128 -11.41 18.78 8.52
C HIS A 128 -10.44 19.37 7.48
N ASP A 129 -9.28 19.87 7.92
CA ASP A 129 -8.23 20.49 7.09
C ASP A 129 -7.49 19.51 6.16
N MET A 130 -8.22 18.63 5.47
CA MET A 130 -7.69 17.72 4.46
C MET A 130 -7.92 18.32 3.07
N ASP A 131 -6.87 18.42 2.25
CA ASP A 131 -7.04 18.78 0.84
C ASP A 131 -7.71 17.64 0.09
N VAL A 132 -9.03 17.74 -0.02
CA VAL A 132 -9.91 16.77 -0.65
C VAL A 132 -9.57 16.54 -2.12
N LYS A 133 -8.96 17.53 -2.79
CA LYS A 133 -8.56 17.41 -4.20
C LYS A 133 -7.34 16.51 -4.38
N SER A 134 -6.62 16.24 -3.31
CA SER A 134 -5.45 15.35 -3.33
C SER A 134 -5.80 13.87 -3.24
N LEU A 135 -7.05 13.48 -2.94
CA LEU A 135 -7.47 12.08 -2.75
C LEU A 135 -7.32 11.27 -4.05
N PRO A 136 -6.29 10.40 -4.16
CA PRO A 136 -6.07 9.58 -5.34
C PRO A 136 -7.25 8.63 -5.56
N GLN A 137 -7.58 8.35 -6.81
CA GLN A 137 -8.55 7.32 -7.18
C GLN A 137 -7.80 6.03 -7.54
N LEU A 138 -8.34 4.89 -7.08
CA LEU A 138 -7.80 3.59 -7.45
C LEU A 138 -8.59 2.96 -8.58
N THR A 139 -7.86 2.24 -9.43
CA THR A 139 -8.34 1.48 -10.57
C THR A 139 -7.63 0.12 -10.60
N LEU A 140 -8.08 -0.80 -11.46
CA LEU A 140 -7.43 -2.10 -11.58
C LEU A 140 -6.02 -2.02 -12.19
N THR A 141 -5.70 -0.95 -12.91
CA THR A 141 -4.36 -0.79 -13.52
C THR A 141 -3.28 -0.48 -12.48
N ASP A 142 -3.68 -0.10 -11.26
CA ASP A 142 -2.78 0.11 -10.13
C ASP A 142 -2.33 -1.21 -9.47
N PHE A 143 -2.76 -2.37 -10.00
CA PHE A 143 -2.46 -3.69 -9.45
C PHE A 143 -1.80 -4.57 -10.50
N TRP A 144 -0.76 -5.29 -10.09
CA TRP A 144 -0.07 -6.23 -10.96
C TRP A 144 -0.88 -7.52 -11.13
N THR A 145 -0.96 -8.00 -12.37
CA THR A 145 -1.48 -9.33 -12.70
C THR A 145 -0.45 -10.05 -13.55
N ASP A 146 -0.19 -11.31 -13.24
CA ASP A 146 0.66 -12.13 -14.11
C ASP A 146 -0.06 -12.32 -15.45
N GLU A 147 0.49 -11.77 -16.53
CA GLU A 147 -0.06 -11.89 -17.90
C GLU A 147 -0.08 -13.35 -18.42
N LYS A 148 0.32 -14.33 -17.60
CA LYS A 148 0.46 -15.75 -17.97
C LYS A 148 -0.66 -16.68 -17.53
N GLU A 149 -1.68 -16.22 -16.80
CA GLU A 149 -2.81 -17.07 -16.38
C GLU A 149 -4.15 -16.72 -17.05
N CYS A 150 -4.15 -16.63 -18.38
CA CYS A 150 -5.39 -16.69 -19.17
C CYS A 150 -5.19 -17.51 -20.46
N GLN A 151 -4.79 -18.77 -20.32
CA GLN A 151 -5.01 -19.81 -21.33
C GLN A 151 -5.38 -21.12 -20.61
N PHE A 152 -6.68 -21.31 -20.39
CA PHE A 152 -7.28 -22.63 -20.17
C PHE A 152 -8.12 -22.98 -21.40
#